data_AF-A0A0C3BPJ5-F1
#
_entry.id   AF-A0A0C3BPJ5-F1
#
_cell.length_a   1.000
_cell.length_b   1.000
_cell.length_c   1.000
_cell.angle_alpha   90.00
_cell.angle_beta   90.00
_cell.angle_gamma   90.00
#
_symmetry.space_group_name_H-M   'P 1'
#
loop_
_entity.id
_entity.type
_entity.pdbx_description
1 polymer ?
#
loop_
_entity_poly.entity_id
_entity_poly.type
_entity_poly.pdbx_seq_one_letter_code
_entity_poly.pdbx_strand_id
1 'polypeptide(L)'
;LFAVVCGINEYESQEFSTLRSAVQDAAAVVDLLVSNYRVPRDQIVSLINESASRSGIISALDELSTDPRIRPGDPILFYFAGHGSQIDPPEDWESSEPGTKIQVLVPQDYCSEIGLEVPGIPDHTIRLLLDKIAHYKGNNITVILDCCHAASGTR
;
A
#
# COMPACT_ATOMS: atom_id res chain seq x y z
N LEU A 1 16.00 -6.11 -7.22
CA LEU A 1 14.68 -5.47 -7.08
C LEU A 1 13.91 -6.22 -6.00
N PHE A 2 13.35 -5.50 -5.03
CA PHE A 2 12.41 -6.05 -4.07
C PHE A 2 11.05 -5.41 -4.28
N ALA A 3 9.97 -6.14 -4.03
CA ALA A 3 8.63 -5.62 -4.28
C ALA A 3 7.63 -6.04 -3.20
N VAL A 4 6.71 -5.13 -2.89
CA VAL A 4 5.44 -5.42 -2.23
C VAL A 4 4.34 -5.15 -3.25
N VAL A 5 3.54 -6.16 -3.57
CA VAL A 5 2.49 -6.11 -4.58
C VAL A 5 1.16 -6.49 -3.93
N CYS A 6 0.24 -5.53 -3.86
CA CYS A 6 -1.07 -5.69 -3.24
C CYS A 6 -2.18 -5.70 -4.29
N GLY A 7 -3.14 -6.60 -4.15
CA GLY A 7 -4.35 -6.65 -4.99
C GLY A 7 -5.56 -7.09 -4.19
N ILE A 8 -6.60 -6.25 -4.13
CA ILE A 8 -7.77 -6.49 -3.28
C ILE A 8 -9.04 -6.42 -4.12
N ASN A 9 -9.69 -7.56 -4.31
CA ASN A 9 -11.01 -7.64 -4.91
C ASN A 9 -12.11 -7.66 -3.86
N GLU A 10 -11.90 -8.42 -2.79
CA GLU A 10 -12.91 -8.72 -1.78
C GLU A 10 -12.56 -8.00 -0.49
N TYR A 11 -13.53 -7.30 0.10
CA TYR A 11 -13.39 -6.49 1.30
C TYR A 11 -14.33 -7.02 2.38
N GLU A 12 -13.89 -7.01 3.65
CA GLU A 12 -14.75 -7.43 4.77
C GLU A 12 -15.89 -6.42 5.01
N SER A 13 -15.58 -5.12 4.97
CA SER A 13 -16.60 -4.08 5.09
C SER A 13 -17.51 -4.04 3.87
N GLN A 14 -18.81 -4.00 4.14
CA GLN A 14 -19.86 -3.82 3.12
C GLN A 14 -19.90 -2.39 2.54
N GLU A 15 -19.12 -1.45 3.10
CA GLU A 15 -18.99 -0.10 2.56
C GLU A 15 -18.28 -0.08 1.20
N PHE A 16 -17.48 -1.10 0.92
CA PHE A 16 -16.69 -1.20 -0.31
C PHE A 16 -17.19 -2.35 -1.18
N SER A 17 -17.59 -2.03 -2.40
CA SER A 17 -18.03 -3.03 -3.36
C SER A 17 -16.87 -3.92 -3.82
N THR A 18 -17.14 -5.20 -4.04
CA THR A 18 -16.17 -6.13 -4.64
C THR A 18 -15.65 -5.62 -6.00
N LEU A 19 -14.33 -5.59 -6.16
CA LEU A 19 -13.66 -5.31 -7.43
C LEU A 19 -13.43 -6.60 -8.22
N ARG A 20 -13.19 -6.48 -9.53
CA ARG A 20 -13.00 -7.63 -10.41
C ARG A 20 -11.57 -7.82 -10.90
N SER A 21 -10.78 -6.74 -11.01
CA SER A 21 -9.48 -6.76 -11.67
C SER A 21 -8.28 -6.61 -10.73
N ALA A 22 -8.42 -6.02 -9.54
CA ALA A 22 -7.27 -5.66 -8.71
C ALA A 22 -6.33 -6.84 -8.40
N VAL A 23 -6.88 -8.03 -8.15
CA VAL A 23 -6.09 -9.26 -7.99
C VAL A 23 -5.38 -9.69 -9.29
N GLN A 24 -6.06 -9.55 -10.43
CA GLN A 24 -5.49 -9.86 -11.75
C GLN A 24 -4.40 -8.86 -12.13
N ASP A 25 -4.59 -7.58 -11.80
CA ASP A 25 -3.62 -6.51 -12.05
C ASP A 25 -2.36 -6.75 -11.21
N ALA A 26 -2.51 -7.07 -9.92
CA ALA A 26 -1.41 -7.48 -9.06
C ALA A 26 -0.69 -8.73 -9.58
N ALA A 27 -1.42 -9.76 -10.03
CA ALA A 27 -0.82 -10.95 -10.62
C ALA A 27 -0.03 -10.63 -11.90
N ALA A 28 -0.55 -9.77 -12.77
CA ALA A 28 0.14 -9.34 -13.99
C ALA A 28 1.44 -8.59 -13.67
N VAL A 29 1.46 -7.77 -12.62
CA VAL A 29 2.69 -7.10 -12.15
C VAL A 29 3.70 -8.12 -11.64
N VAL A 30 3.29 -9.09 -10.82
CA VAL A 30 4.18 -10.18 -10.37
C VAL A 30 4.76 -10.94 -11.56
N ASP A 31 3.92 -11.31 -12.53
CA ASP A 31 4.35 -12.05 -13.71
C ASP A 31 5.32 -11.25 -14.58
N LEU A 32 5.10 -9.94 -14.73
CA LEU A 32 6.03 -9.03 -15.40
C LEU A 32 7.39 -8.98 -14.68
N LEU A 33 7.40 -8.83 -13.36
CA LEU A 33 8.61 -8.79 -12.54
C LEU A 33 9.42 -10.09 -12.68
N VAL A 34 8.76 -11.23 -12.59
CA VAL A 34 9.41 -12.55 -12.65
C VAL A 34 9.86 -12.88 -14.08
N SER A 35 8.99 -12.70 -15.07
CA SER A 35 9.22 -13.18 -16.43
C SER A 35 10.15 -12.26 -17.22
N ASN A 36 9.94 -10.95 -17.13
CA ASN A 36 10.64 -9.98 -17.95
C ASN A 36 11.85 -9.40 -17.22
N TYR A 37 11.68 -9.07 -15.93
CA TYR A 37 12.75 -8.49 -15.11
C TYR A 37 13.56 -9.52 -14.31
N ARG A 38 13.19 -10.81 -14.40
CA ARG A 38 13.90 -11.92 -13.75
C ARG A 38 14.06 -11.73 -12.23
N VAL A 39 13.11 -11.05 -11.60
CA VAL A 39 13.09 -10.85 -10.15
C VAL A 39 12.79 -12.20 -9.47
N PRO A 40 13.64 -12.68 -8.56
CA PRO A 40 13.35 -13.87 -7.77
C PRO A 40 12.05 -13.74 -6.98
N ARG A 41 11.24 -14.80 -6.95
CA ARG A 41 9.93 -14.77 -6.28
C ARG A 41 10.02 -14.50 -4.78
N ASP A 42 11.11 -14.91 -4.13
CA ASP A 42 11.38 -14.67 -2.71
C ASP A 42 11.79 -13.21 -2.39
N GLN A 43 11.94 -12.37 -3.42
CA GLN A 43 12.11 -10.92 -3.29
C GLN A 43 10.79 -10.15 -3.55
N ILE A 44 9.69 -10.86 -3.79
CA ILE A 44 8.37 -10.29 -4.05
C ILE A 44 7.41 -10.77 -2.96
N VAL A 45 6.88 -9.83 -2.18
CA VAL A 45 5.79 -10.08 -1.23
C VAL A 45 4.48 -9.77 -1.95
N SER A 46 3.66 -10.80 -2.18
CA SER A 46 2.31 -10.66 -2.77
C SER A 46 1.25 -10.72 -1.67
N LEU A 47 0.50 -9.63 -1.51
CA LEU A 47 -0.63 -9.55 -0.58
C LEU A 47 -1.92 -9.48 -1.40
N ILE A 48 -2.68 -10.57 -1.40
CA ILE A 48 -3.91 -10.74 -2.17
C ILE A 48 -5.08 -10.92 -1.22
N ASN A 49 -6.17 -10.18 -1.45
CA ASN A 49 -7.41 -10.21 -0.66
C ASN A 49 -7.12 -10.24 0.85
N GLU A 50 -7.43 -11.33 1.54
CA GLU A 50 -7.35 -11.49 2.99
C GLU A 50 -5.96 -11.23 3.56
N SER A 51 -4.91 -11.48 2.76
CA SER A 51 -3.53 -11.18 3.17
C SER A 51 -3.15 -9.70 3.03
N ALA A 52 -3.90 -8.92 2.28
CA ALA A 52 -3.76 -7.46 2.15
C ALA A 52 -4.50 -6.70 3.27
N SER A 53 -4.39 -7.22 4.49
CA SER A 53 -4.87 -6.56 5.70
C SER A 53 -4.04 -5.30 6.01
N ARG A 54 -4.57 -4.43 6.87
CA ARG A 54 -3.90 -3.20 7.29
C ARG A 54 -2.54 -3.50 7.88
N SER A 55 -2.49 -4.49 8.76
CA SER A 55 -1.26 -4.94 9.40
C SER A 55 -0.31 -5.61 8.42
N GLY A 56 -0.83 -6.41 7.47
CA GLY A 56 -0.04 -7.07 6.43
C GLY A 56 0.68 -6.07 5.53
N ILE A 57 -0.03 -5.06 5.01
CA ILE A 57 0.54 -4.03 4.12
C ILE A 57 1.61 -3.22 4.85
N ILE A 58 1.31 -2.74 6.07
CA ILE A 58 2.26 -1.94 6.87
C ILE A 58 3.51 -2.76 7.21
N SER A 59 3.34 -4.00 7.66
CA SER A 59 4.47 -4.85 8.05
C SER A 59 5.35 -5.19 6.84
N ALA A 60 4.75 -5.52 5.70
CA ALA A 60 5.52 -5.81 4.48
C ALA A 60 6.35 -4.62 4.01
N LEU A 61 5.82 -3.39 4.09
CA LEU A 61 6.57 -2.17 3.79
C LEU A 61 7.67 -1.90 4.83
N ASP A 62 7.37 -2.06 6.12
CA ASP A 62 8.36 -1.85 7.19
C ASP A 62 9.53 -2.84 7.09
N GLU A 63 9.24 -4.10 6.76
CA GLU A 63 10.23 -5.17 6.59
C GLU A 63 11.23 -4.86 5.47
N LEU A 64 10.84 -4.18 4.39
CA LEU A 64 11.78 -3.73 3.36
C LEU A 64 12.88 -2.83 3.94
N SER A 65 12.56 -2.00 4.94
CA SER A 65 13.55 -1.11 5.57
C SER A 65 14.58 -1.86 6.43
N THR A 66 14.27 -3.10 6.85
CA THR A 66 15.11 -3.91 7.75
C THR A 66 15.69 -5.15 7.09
N ASP A 67 15.20 -5.57 5.92
CA ASP A 67 15.65 -6.77 5.23
C ASP A 67 17.15 -6.68 4.86
N PRO A 68 18.02 -7.55 5.39
CA PRO A 68 19.45 -7.50 5.15
C PRO A 68 19.85 -7.88 3.71
N ARG A 69 18.93 -8.48 2.93
CA ARG A 69 19.16 -8.83 1.52
C ARG A 69 19.11 -7.58 0.63
N ILE A 70 18.44 -6.51 1.07
CA ILE A 70 18.29 -5.25 0.34
C ILE A 70 19.49 -4.34 0.65
N ARG A 71 20.27 -4.04 -0.38
CA ARG A 71 21.42 -3.13 -0.30
C ARG A 71 21.00 -1.70 -0.61
N PRO A 72 21.69 -0.69 -0.05
CA PRO A 72 21.49 0.69 -0.44
C PRO A 72 21.59 0.89 -1.96
N GLY A 73 20.55 1.49 -2.56
CA GLY A 73 20.43 1.73 -4.00
C GLY A 73 19.71 0.63 -4.79
N ASP A 74 19.42 -0.53 -4.18
CA ASP A 74 18.62 -1.56 -4.83
C ASP A 74 17.22 -1.02 -5.15
N PRO A 75 16.66 -1.34 -6.33
CA PRO A 75 15.33 -0.88 -6.69
C PRO A 75 14.26 -1.55 -5.83
N ILE A 76 13.32 -0.75 -5.33
CA ILE A 76 12.18 -1.18 -4.54
C ILE A 76 10.89 -0.76 -5.25
N LEU A 77 9.92 -1.66 -5.34
CA LEU A 77 8.60 -1.38 -5.88
C LEU A 77 7.52 -1.58 -4.82
N PHE A 78 6.66 -0.59 -4.65
CA PHE A 78 5.37 -0.77 -4.00
C PHE A 78 4.26 -0.63 -5.05
N TYR A 79 3.51 -1.70 -5.27
CA TYR A 79 2.33 -1.71 -6.13
C TYR A 79 1.09 -1.99 -5.29
N PHE A 80 0.04 -1.21 -5.50
CA PHE A 80 -1.26 -1.42 -4.86
C PHE A 80 -2.38 -1.26 -5.88
N ALA A 81 -3.27 -2.25 -5.95
CA ALA A 81 -4.53 -2.18 -6.67
C ALA A 81 -5.70 -2.48 -5.72
N GLY A 82 -6.70 -1.61 -5.70
CA GLY A 82 -7.84 -1.72 -4.79
C GLY A 82 -8.62 -0.41 -4.67
N HIS A 83 -9.45 -0.29 -3.64
CA HIS A 83 -10.09 0.95 -3.28
C HIS A 83 -9.11 1.92 -2.61
N GLY A 84 -9.23 3.19 -2.99
CA GLY A 84 -8.73 4.32 -2.22
C GLY A 84 -9.92 5.20 -1.83
N SER A 85 -9.81 5.87 -0.71
CA SER A 85 -10.89 6.69 -0.13
C SER A 85 -10.34 8.01 0.42
N GLN A 86 -11.25 8.81 0.95
CA GLN A 86 -10.97 10.09 1.58
C GLN A 86 -11.62 10.14 2.96
N ILE A 87 -10.83 10.42 3.99
CA ILE A 87 -11.33 10.62 5.36
C ILE A 87 -11.16 12.08 5.77
N ASP A 88 -11.99 12.51 6.71
CA ASP A 88 -11.78 13.80 7.38
C ASP A 88 -10.51 13.72 8.24
N PRO A 89 -9.70 14.79 8.28
CA PRO A 89 -8.60 14.88 9.22
C PRO A 89 -9.14 14.87 10.66
N PRO A 90 -8.37 14.32 11.62
CA PRO A 90 -8.65 14.50 13.04
C PRO A 90 -8.89 15.98 13.38
N GLU A 91 -9.80 16.24 14.32
CA GLU A 91 -10.19 17.60 14.70
C GLU A 91 -8.99 18.45 15.22
N ASP A 92 -7.94 17.80 15.72
CA ASP A 92 -6.71 18.42 16.23
C ASP A 92 -5.65 18.71 15.15
N TRP A 93 -5.92 18.41 13.88
CA TRP A 93 -5.00 18.76 12.79
C TRP A 93 -5.18 20.24 12.36
N GLU A 94 -4.56 21.14 13.13
CA GLU A 94 -4.65 22.62 13.02
C GLU A 94 -4.30 23.24 11.65
N SER A 95 -3.65 22.47 10.75
CA SER A 95 -3.12 22.98 9.48
C SER A 95 -3.90 22.54 8.24
N SER A 96 -5.11 22.00 8.40
CA SER A 96 -5.95 21.62 7.26
C SER A 96 -6.92 22.76 6.92
N GLU A 97 -6.84 23.29 5.70
CA GLU A 97 -7.86 24.23 5.21
C GLU A 97 -9.24 23.55 5.30
N PRO A 98 -10.32 24.28 5.61
CA PRO A 98 -11.66 23.71 5.66
C PRO A 98 -11.99 22.91 4.40
N GLY A 99 -12.30 21.62 4.56
CA GLY A 99 -12.60 20.72 3.45
C GLY A 99 -11.41 19.93 2.90
N THR A 100 -10.22 20.05 3.49
CA THR A 100 -9.09 19.15 3.20
C THR A 100 -9.45 17.74 3.61
N LYS A 101 -9.30 16.78 2.68
CA LYS A 101 -9.51 15.35 2.94
C LYS A 101 -8.17 14.61 2.91
N ILE A 102 -7.97 13.68 3.83
CA ILE A 102 -6.81 12.78 3.84
C ILE A 102 -7.12 11.62 2.89
N GLN A 103 -6.21 11.35 1.96
CA GLN A 103 -6.32 10.19 1.08
C GLN A 103 -5.84 8.94 1.81
N VAL A 104 -6.58 7.85 1.66
CA VAL A 104 -6.26 6.57 2.30
C VAL A 104 -6.29 5.43 1.29
N LEU A 105 -5.39 4.47 1.43
CA LEU A 105 -5.54 3.15 0.84
C LEU A 105 -6.47 2.33 1.72
N VAL A 106 -7.43 1.64 1.13
CA VAL A 106 -8.39 0.81 1.89
C VAL A 106 -7.83 -0.61 1.98
N PRO A 107 -7.41 -1.08 3.16
CA PRO A 107 -6.98 -2.46 3.35
C PRO A 107 -8.19 -3.39 3.30
N GLN A 108 -7.94 -4.69 3.13
CA GLN A 108 -9.01 -5.67 2.97
C GLN A 108 -9.91 -5.79 4.20
N ASP A 109 -9.29 -5.70 5.39
CA ASP A 109 -9.91 -5.79 6.72
C ASP A 109 -10.43 -4.43 7.23
N TYR A 110 -10.58 -3.43 6.36
CA TYR A 110 -11.15 -2.14 6.75
C TYR A 110 -12.48 -2.35 7.46
N CYS A 111 -12.66 -1.67 8.60
CA CYS A 111 -13.86 -1.74 9.41
C CYS A 111 -14.12 -0.40 10.10
N SER A 112 -15.34 0.12 9.97
CA SER A 112 -15.81 1.33 10.67
C SER A 112 -16.70 1.03 11.88
N GLU A 113 -16.93 -0.25 12.20
CA GLU A 113 -17.79 -0.64 13.32
C GLU A 113 -17.15 -0.30 14.66
N ILE A 114 -17.94 0.34 15.54
CA ILE A 114 -17.46 0.83 16.83
C ILE A 114 -16.97 -0.34 17.70
N GLY A 115 -15.72 -0.25 18.17
CA GLY A 115 -15.04 -1.27 18.98
C GLY A 115 -14.32 -2.36 18.17
N LEU A 116 -14.42 -2.34 16.84
CA LEU A 116 -13.74 -3.26 15.92
C LEU A 116 -13.05 -2.49 14.78
N GLU A 117 -12.75 -1.21 14.98
CA GLU A 117 -12.31 -0.30 13.93
C GLU A 117 -10.94 -0.71 13.38
N VAL A 118 -10.87 -0.82 12.05
CA VAL A 118 -9.64 -0.95 11.30
C VAL A 118 -9.65 0.16 10.25
N PRO A 119 -8.92 1.27 10.49
CA PRO A 119 -8.97 2.41 9.61
C PRO A 119 -8.21 2.12 8.30
N GLY A 120 -8.52 2.91 7.27
CA GLY A 120 -7.69 2.98 6.07
C GLY A 120 -6.25 3.34 6.40
N ILE A 121 -5.33 3.11 5.46
CA ILE A 121 -3.92 3.49 5.59
C ILE A 121 -3.73 4.87 4.97
N PRO A 122 -3.50 5.92 5.76
CA PRO A 122 -3.32 7.26 5.22
C PRO A 122 -2.08 7.40 4.35
N ASP A 123 -2.14 8.31 3.37
CA ASP A 123 -1.02 8.70 2.53
C ASP A 123 0.23 9.08 3.33
N HIS A 124 0.09 9.84 4.42
CA HIS A 124 1.21 10.19 5.30
C HIS A 124 1.81 8.97 6.01
N THR A 125 1.02 7.93 6.30
CA THR A 125 1.56 6.68 6.87
C THR A 125 2.38 5.94 5.83
N ILE A 126 1.89 5.83 4.59
CA ILE A 126 2.67 5.28 3.46
C ILE A 126 3.95 6.08 3.27
N ARG A 127 3.87 7.43 3.27
CA ARG A 127 5.03 8.32 3.16
C ARG A 127 6.07 8.06 4.24
N LEU A 128 5.67 7.95 5.51
CA LEU A 128 6.61 7.67 6.62
C LEU A 128 7.33 6.32 6.45
N LEU A 129 6.62 5.29 5.95
CA LEU A 129 7.22 3.99 5.64
C LEU A 129 8.20 4.10 4.48
N LEU A 130 7.84 4.81 3.41
CA LEU A 130 8.72 5.06 2.26
C LEU A 130 9.95 5.89 2.65
N ASP A 131 9.80 6.92 3.49
CA ASP A 131 10.90 7.73 4.02
C ASP A 131 11.85 6.87 4.87
N LYS A 132 11.31 5.95 5.68
CA LYS A 132 12.10 4.97 6.44
C LYS A 132 12.88 4.04 5.51
N ILE A 133 12.25 3.49 4.47
CA ILE A 133 12.95 2.69 3.46
C ILE A 133 14.03 3.54 2.78
N ALA A 134 13.74 4.77 2.38
CA ALA A 134 14.69 5.65 1.71
C ALA A 134 15.90 5.97 2.59
N HIS A 135 15.68 6.15 3.89
CA HIS A 135 16.74 6.39 4.86
C HIS A 135 17.73 5.21 4.96
N TYR A 136 17.23 3.96 5.04
CA TYR A 136 18.09 2.78 5.24
C TYR A 136 18.58 2.12 3.95
N LYS A 137 17.79 2.19 2.87
CA LYS A 137 17.98 1.46 1.62
C LYS A 137 18.18 2.36 0.40
N GLY A 138 18.09 3.68 0.56
CA GLY A 138 18.19 4.64 -0.53
C GLY A 138 16.86 4.89 -1.24
N ASN A 139 16.81 5.94 -2.04
CA ASN A 139 15.59 6.50 -2.62
C ASN A 139 15.21 5.92 -4.01
N ASN A 140 15.73 4.73 -4.36
CA ASN A 140 15.36 4.03 -5.61
C ASN A 140 14.03 3.29 -5.44
N ILE A 141 12.99 4.04 -5.09
CA ILE A 141 11.67 3.51 -4.72
C ILE A 141 10.66 3.96 -5.77
N THR A 142 9.99 3.00 -6.41
CA THR A 142 8.88 3.23 -7.33
C THR A 142 7.58 2.87 -6.63
N VAL A 143 6.59 3.75 -6.71
CA VAL A 143 5.24 3.53 -6.16
C VAL A 143 4.23 3.61 -7.28
N ILE A 144 3.37 2.61 -7.40
CA ILE A 144 2.29 2.54 -8.37
C ILE A 144 0.99 2.26 -7.60
N LEU A 145 0.06 3.20 -7.68
CA LEU A 145 -1.24 3.11 -7.03
C LEU A 145 -2.32 3.07 -8.10
N ASP A 146 -2.95 1.91 -8.24
CA ASP A 146 -4.10 1.65 -9.11
C ASP A 146 -5.38 1.66 -8.27
N CYS A 147 -5.74 2.87 -7.82
CA CYS A 147 -6.91 3.09 -6.96
C CYS A 147 -7.47 4.51 -7.16
N CYS A 148 -8.75 4.69 -6.83
CA CYS A 148 -9.36 6.01 -6.79
C CYS A 148 -8.71 6.88 -5.69
N HIS A 149 -8.61 8.19 -5.90
CA HIS A 149 -8.03 9.15 -4.93
C HIS A 149 -6.56 8.87 -4.54
N ALA A 150 -5.71 8.53 -5.51
CA ALA A 150 -4.28 8.28 -5.30
C ALA A 150 -3.34 9.52 -5.44
N ALA A 151 -3.89 10.71 -5.71
CA ALA A 151 -3.12 11.89 -6.17
C ALA A 151 -2.11 12.47 -5.15
N SER A 152 -2.26 12.16 -3.86
CA SER A 152 -1.43 12.60 -2.73
C SER A 152 -0.50 11.49 -2.20
N GLY A 153 -0.67 10.25 -2.66
CA GLY A 153 -0.01 9.06 -2.09
C GLY A 153 1.53 9.06 -2.09
N THR A 154 2.16 10.03 -2.75
CA THR A 154 3.63 10.19 -2.83
C THR A 154 4.12 11.61 -2.57
N ARG A 155 3.25 12.56 -2.18
CA ARG A 155 3.61 13.98 -2.07
C ARG A 155 4.04 14.41 -0.68
#